data_AF-A0A2M8LVU6-F1
#
_entry.id   AF-A0A2M8LVU6-F1
#
_cell.length_a   1.000
_cell.length_b   1.000
_cell.length_c   1.000
_cell.angle_alpha   90.00
_cell.angle_beta   90.00
_cell.angle_gamma   90.00
#
_symmetry.space_group_name_H-M   'P 1'
#
loop_
_entity.id
_entity.type
_entity.pdbx_description
1 polymer ?
#
loop_
_entity_poly.entity_id
_entity_poly.type
_entity_poly.pdbx_seq_one_letter_code
_entity_poly.pdbx_strand_id
1 'polypeptide(L)'
;MTFDHADRETDGGGPGRRPVRAPLPLPLDVQAFYLGHQELYHDYAEAQLGDRRAAEDAVHEVFREIRGCWYELLREGNLEQRAWAVVRRIVAARLEDEERPPAFVLNGPVTRALRAARDQFRILHGSRGLYEAIADLPPRQFDVIVLRYVLGYPPDKIAWFMGLHERTVDYHARRAKEHLRSRLGLPAPAARRGRGRA
;
A
#
# COMPACT_ATOMS: atom_id res chain seq x y z
N MET A 1 11.36 69.12 40.12
CA MET A 1 11.93 68.07 39.25
C MET A 1 12.46 67.03 40.21
N THR A 2 11.80 65.90 40.43
CA THR A 2 11.70 64.76 39.50
C THR A 2 10.48 63.92 39.88
N PHE A 3 9.61 63.61 38.91
CA PHE A 3 8.51 62.65 39.09
C PHE A 3 9.05 61.24 38.89
N ASP A 4 8.87 60.40 39.90
CA ASP A 4 9.19 58.99 39.92
C ASP A 4 8.07 58.22 39.20
N HIS A 5 8.37 57.68 38.01
CA HIS A 5 7.43 56.89 37.22
C HIS A 5 7.66 55.41 37.55
N ALA A 6 6.86 54.89 38.49
CA ALA A 6 6.76 53.46 38.75
C ALA A 6 5.92 52.80 37.65
N ASP A 7 6.57 52.39 36.56
CA ASP A 7 5.97 51.50 35.56
C ASP A 7 5.84 50.10 36.15
N ARG A 8 4.59 49.65 36.25
CA ARG A 8 4.21 48.27 36.56
C ARG A 8 4.30 47.46 35.26
N GLU A 9 5.39 46.73 35.07
CA GLU A 9 5.41 45.64 34.09
C GLU A 9 4.69 44.42 34.66
N THR A 10 3.48 44.20 34.16
CA THR A 10 2.77 42.93 34.28
C THR A 10 3.41 41.90 33.36
N ASP A 11 4.22 41.00 33.91
CA ASP A 11 4.78 39.84 33.21
C ASP A 11 3.67 38.79 32.99
N GLY A 12 3.08 38.82 31.80
CA GLY A 12 2.12 37.83 31.32
C GLY A 12 2.85 36.56 30.84
N GLY A 13 3.18 35.68 31.77
CA GLY A 13 3.72 34.35 31.49
C GLY A 13 2.70 33.43 30.80
N GLY A 14 2.60 33.52 29.47
CA GLY A 14 1.88 32.53 28.65
C GLY A 14 2.59 31.17 28.67
N PRO A 15 1.86 30.03 28.65
CA PRO A 15 2.46 28.71 28.76
C PRO A 15 3.40 28.47 27.58
N GLY A 16 4.69 28.34 27.88
CA GLY A 16 5.74 28.09 26.93
C GLY A 16 5.39 26.92 26.01
N ARG A 17 5.16 27.24 24.73
CA ARG A 17 5.21 26.25 23.65
C ARG A 17 6.57 25.54 23.78
N ARG A 18 6.55 24.30 24.25
CA ARG A 18 7.73 23.44 24.21
C ARG A 18 8.25 23.47 22.76
N PRO A 19 9.53 23.83 22.53
CA PRO A 19 10.07 23.80 21.18
C PRO A 19 9.87 22.38 20.65
N VAL A 20 9.19 22.28 19.51
CA VAL A 20 9.11 21.02 18.75
C VAL A 20 10.55 20.58 18.58
N ARG A 21 10.95 19.49 19.26
CA ARG A 21 12.27 18.90 19.09
C ARG A 21 12.46 18.70 17.59
N ALA A 22 13.42 19.40 16.99
CA ALA A 22 13.77 19.18 15.61
C ALA A 22 13.98 17.67 15.44
N PRO A 23 13.29 17.00 14.49
CA PRO A 23 13.54 15.61 14.21
C PRO A 23 15.05 15.43 14.03
N LEU A 24 15.63 14.39 14.64
CA LEU A 24 17.01 13.99 14.36
C LEU A 24 17.16 13.96 12.83
N PRO A 25 18.15 14.64 12.24
CA PRO A 25 18.24 14.75 10.79
C PRO A 25 18.47 13.34 10.23
N LEU A 26 17.43 12.77 9.63
CA LEU A 26 17.55 11.54 8.86
C LEU A 26 18.54 11.82 7.72
N PRO A 27 19.40 10.85 7.33
CA PRO A 27 20.18 10.97 6.11
C PRO A 27 19.30 11.37 4.92
N LEU A 28 19.78 12.27 4.05
CA LEU A 28 18.97 12.86 2.96
C LEU A 28 18.45 11.81 1.96
N ASP A 29 19.22 10.75 1.74
CA ASP A 29 18.86 9.59 0.95
C ASP A 29 17.69 8.81 1.57
N VAL A 30 17.70 8.60 2.88
CA VAL A 30 16.56 7.99 3.62
C VAL A 30 15.32 8.89 3.52
N GLN A 31 15.47 10.21 3.64
CA GLN A 31 14.36 11.15 3.48
C GLN A 31 13.78 11.10 2.06
N ALA A 32 14.64 11.12 1.05
CA ALA A 32 14.21 11.03 -0.35
C ALA A 32 13.48 9.71 -0.62
N PHE A 33 13.99 8.60 -0.07
CA PHE A 33 13.32 7.31 -0.15
C PHE A 33 11.94 7.35 0.51
N TYR A 34 11.84 7.87 1.74
CA TYR A 34 10.56 8.02 2.43
C TYR A 34 9.55 8.83 1.61
N LEU A 35 9.95 10.02 1.13
CA LEU A 35 9.08 10.90 0.35
C LEU A 35 8.62 10.26 -0.96
N GLY A 36 9.48 9.48 -1.61
CA GLY A 36 9.15 8.77 -2.85
C GLY A 36 8.22 7.57 -2.67
N HIS A 37 8.15 6.99 -1.46
CA HIS A 37 7.51 5.69 -1.22
C HIS A 37 6.30 5.73 -0.29
N GLN A 38 6.21 6.72 0.60
CA GLN A 38 5.20 6.75 1.67
C GLN A 38 3.77 6.57 1.14
N GLU A 39 3.40 7.29 0.08
CA GLU A 39 2.03 7.29 -0.46
C GLU A 39 1.61 5.89 -0.89
N LEU A 40 2.44 5.22 -1.69
CA LEU A 40 2.12 3.87 -2.14
C LEU A 40 2.11 2.86 -1.01
N TYR A 41 3.04 2.97 -0.05
CA TYR A 41 3.08 2.05 1.08
C TYR A 41 1.83 2.20 1.96
N HIS A 42 1.36 3.43 2.16
CA HIS A 42 0.09 3.70 2.85
C HIS A 42 -1.10 3.19 2.04
N ASP A 43 -1.19 3.48 0.74
CA ASP A 43 -2.27 3.00 -0.11
C ASP A 43 -2.36 1.48 -0.12
N TYR A 44 -1.22 0.80 -0.23
CA TYR A 44 -1.15 -0.66 -0.17
C TYR A 44 -1.58 -1.17 1.19
N ALA A 45 -1.02 -0.64 2.28
CA ALA A 45 -1.37 -1.06 3.63
C ALA A 45 -2.86 -0.80 3.93
N GLU A 46 -3.42 0.33 3.52
CA GLU A 46 -4.83 0.68 3.71
C GLU A 46 -5.75 -0.23 2.87
N ALA A 47 -5.39 -0.56 1.62
CA ALA A 47 -6.15 -1.53 0.83
C ALA A 47 -6.18 -2.92 1.48
N GLN A 48 -5.10 -3.33 2.13
CA GLN A 48 -4.98 -4.63 2.79
C GLN A 48 -5.63 -4.65 4.18
N LEU A 49 -5.40 -3.62 4.99
CA LEU A 49 -5.85 -3.57 6.39
C LEU A 49 -7.22 -2.92 6.54
N GLY A 50 -7.65 -2.08 5.60
CA GLY A 50 -8.98 -1.46 5.59
C GLY A 50 -9.21 -0.40 6.66
N ASP A 51 -8.19 -0.06 7.44
CA ASP A 51 -8.20 0.98 8.45
C ASP A 51 -6.97 1.86 8.30
N ARG A 52 -7.19 3.18 8.31
CA ARG A 52 -6.13 4.15 8.03
C ARG A 52 -5.10 4.22 9.16
N ARG A 53 -5.50 4.07 10.42
CA ARG A 53 -4.55 4.07 11.55
C ARG A 53 -3.70 2.81 11.55
N ALA A 54 -4.31 1.66 11.30
CA ALA A 54 -3.58 0.40 11.15
C ALA A 54 -2.57 0.47 9.99
N ALA A 55 -2.95 1.10 8.88
CA ALA A 55 -2.05 1.36 7.76
C ALA A 55 -0.90 2.31 8.14
N GLU A 56 -1.21 3.41 8.83
CA GLU A 56 -0.20 4.36 9.33
C GLU A 56 0.82 3.68 10.25
N ASP A 57 0.35 2.88 11.20
CA ASP A 57 1.19 2.14 12.14
C ASP A 57 2.05 1.09 11.43
N ALA A 58 1.52 0.41 10.41
CA ALA A 58 2.24 -0.60 9.63
C ALA A 58 3.35 0.06 8.81
N VAL A 59 3.05 1.16 8.14
CA VAL A 59 4.03 1.89 7.32
C VAL A 59 5.11 2.54 8.19
N HIS A 60 4.75 3.03 9.38
CA HIS A 60 5.74 3.49 10.34
C HIS A 60 6.72 2.39 10.73
N GLU A 61 6.21 1.19 11.03
CA GLU A 61 7.03 0.00 11.32
C GLU A 61 7.95 -0.36 10.15
N VAL A 62 7.41 -0.37 8.92
CA VAL A 62 8.18 -0.58 7.67
C VAL A 62 9.35 0.39 7.57
N PHE A 63 9.12 1.69 7.73
CA PHE A 63 10.19 2.68 7.61
C PHE A 63 11.19 2.63 8.76
N ARG A 64 10.77 2.21 9.96
CA ARG A 64 11.70 1.96 11.07
C ARG A 64 12.66 0.82 10.75
N GLU A 65 12.16 -0.25 10.16
CA GLU A 65 12.97 -1.40 9.76
C GLU A 65 13.91 -1.06 8.59
N ILE A 66 13.38 -0.45 7.53
CA ILE A 66 14.19 -0.01 6.37
C ILE A 66 15.31 0.92 6.82
N ARG A 67 15.02 1.86 7.73
CA ARG A 67 16.06 2.73 8.31
C ARG A 67 17.09 1.94 9.10
N GLY A 68 16.67 0.91 9.83
CA GLY A 68 17.56 0.05 10.62
C GLY A 68 18.57 -0.73 9.77
N CYS A 69 18.20 -1.13 8.56
CA CYS A 69 19.05 -1.88 7.63
C CYS A 69 19.49 -1.07 6.39
N TRP A 70 19.37 0.26 6.42
CA TRP A 70 19.53 1.12 5.24
C TRP A 70 20.84 0.91 4.47
N TYR A 71 21.98 0.89 5.17
CA TYR A 71 23.29 0.73 4.53
C TYR A 71 23.48 -0.66 3.91
N GLU A 72 22.86 -1.70 4.47
CA GLU A 72 22.89 -3.05 3.90
C GLU A 72 22.08 -3.10 2.60
N LEU A 73 20.89 -2.50 2.61
CA LEU A 73 20.02 -2.38 1.43
C LEU A 73 20.71 -1.67 0.26
N LEU A 74 21.42 -0.57 0.55
CA LEU A 74 22.18 0.17 -0.46
C LEU A 74 23.33 -0.65 -1.04
N ARG A 75 23.96 -1.51 -0.23
CA ARG A 75 25.13 -2.30 -0.65
C ARG A 75 24.78 -3.46 -1.57
N GLU A 76 23.57 -4.01 -1.45
CA GLU A 76 23.12 -5.19 -2.21
C GLU A 76 22.53 -4.85 -3.58
N GLY A 77 22.21 -3.58 -3.85
CA GLY A 77 21.71 -3.13 -5.16
C GLY A 77 20.29 -3.58 -5.50
N ASN A 78 19.53 -4.07 -4.52
CA ASN A 78 18.15 -4.57 -4.67
C ASN A 78 17.15 -3.82 -3.76
N LEU A 79 17.46 -2.56 -3.44
CA LEU A 79 16.75 -1.71 -2.47
C LEU A 79 15.22 -1.83 -2.58
N GLU A 80 14.66 -1.59 -3.76
CA GLU A 80 13.20 -1.58 -3.95
C GLU A 80 12.55 -2.95 -3.73
N GLN A 81 13.21 -4.03 -4.18
CA GLN A 81 12.70 -5.38 -3.96
C GLN A 81 12.67 -5.76 -2.48
N ARG A 82 13.71 -5.37 -1.75
CA ARG A 82 13.82 -5.66 -0.31
C ARG A 82 12.90 -4.77 0.51
N ALA A 83 12.83 -3.48 0.22
CA ALA A 83 11.89 -2.57 0.86
C ALA A 83 10.43 -3.04 0.65
N TRP A 84 10.09 -3.43 -0.58
CA TRP A 84 8.78 -4.01 -0.88
C TRP A 84 8.52 -5.34 -0.14
N ALA A 85 9.56 -6.16 0.08
CA ALA A 85 9.44 -7.37 0.88
C ALA A 85 9.16 -7.08 2.37
N VAL A 86 9.75 -6.02 2.93
CA VAL A 86 9.46 -5.54 4.30
C VAL A 86 8.00 -5.11 4.41
N VAL A 87 7.51 -4.32 3.45
CA VAL A 87 6.09 -3.89 3.39
C VAL A 87 5.16 -5.11 3.42
N ARG A 88 5.37 -6.07 2.51
CA ARG A 88 4.54 -7.28 2.46
C ARG A 88 4.56 -8.07 3.76
N ARG A 89 5.75 -8.28 4.34
CA ARG A 89 5.90 -9.10 5.55
C ARG A 89 5.15 -8.48 6.73
N ILE A 90 5.29 -7.17 6.96
CA ILE A 90 4.63 -6.48 8.06
C ILE A 90 3.10 -6.47 7.88
N VAL A 91 2.62 -6.18 6.68
CA VAL A 91 1.17 -6.19 6.39
C VAL A 91 0.60 -7.61 6.52
N ALA A 92 1.30 -8.63 6.03
CA ALA A 92 0.87 -10.02 6.14
C ALA A 92 0.82 -10.49 7.60
N ALA A 93 1.85 -10.19 8.40
CA ALA A 93 1.87 -10.54 9.82
C ALA A 93 0.67 -9.98 10.58
N ARG A 94 0.26 -8.73 10.31
CA ARG A 94 -0.94 -8.14 10.93
C ARG A 94 -2.24 -8.82 10.50
N LEU A 95 -2.35 -9.20 9.22
CA LEU A 95 -3.52 -9.94 8.74
C LEU A 95 -3.60 -11.35 9.36
N GLU A 96 -2.46 -11.99 9.57
CA GLU A 96 -2.33 -13.28 10.24
C GLU A 96 -2.72 -13.19 11.72
N ASP A 97 -2.22 -12.18 12.44
CA ASP A 97 -2.55 -11.92 13.85
C ASP A 97 -4.05 -11.66 14.06
N GLU A 98 -4.71 -11.03 13.07
CA GLU A 98 -6.14 -10.73 13.08
C GLU A 98 -7.01 -11.88 12.47
N GLU A 99 -6.39 -12.98 12.03
CA GLU A 99 -7.02 -14.14 11.36
C GLU A 99 -7.99 -13.75 10.23
N ARG A 100 -7.65 -12.71 9.45
CA ARG A 100 -8.56 -12.15 8.45
C ARG A 100 -7.95 -12.07 7.05
N PRO A 101 -8.78 -12.19 6.00
CA PRO A 101 -8.33 -11.88 4.65
C PRO A 101 -8.16 -10.36 4.46
N PRO A 102 -7.46 -9.94 3.39
CA PRO A 102 -7.33 -8.53 3.03
C PRO A 102 -8.67 -7.77 2.97
N ALA A 103 -8.68 -6.53 3.43
CA ALA A 103 -9.86 -5.70 3.46
C ALA A 103 -10.44 -5.43 2.08
N PHE A 104 -9.63 -5.25 1.03
CA PHE A 104 -10.14 -5.08 -0.33
C PHE A 104 -10.88 -6.34 -0.86
N VAL A 105 -10.59 -7.53 -0.31
CA VAL A 105 -11.36 -8.76 -0.59
C VAL A 105 -12.74 -8.67 0.06
N LEU A 106 -12.79 -8.20 1.31
CA LEU A 106 -14.02 -8.04 2.09
C LEU A 106 -14.88 -6.85 1.65
N ASN A 107 -14.26 -5.79 1.12
CA ASN A 107 -14.87 -4.48 0.86
C ASN A 107 -14.80 -4.05 -0.61
N GLY A 108 -14.39 -4.94 -1.53
CA GLY A 108 -14.36 -4.64 -2.96
C GLY A 108 -15.72 -4.17 -3.48
N PRO A 109 -15.79 -3.38 -4.58
CA PRO A 109 -17.06 -2.84 -5.10
C PRO A 109 -18.11 -3.92 -5.33
N VAL A 110 -17.67 -5.07 -5.84
CA VAL A 110 -18.50 -6.25 -6.05
C VAL A 110 -18.88 -6.90 -4.72
N THR A 111 -17.99 -7.01 -3.73
CA THR A 111 -18.33 -7.54 -2.39
C THR A 111 -19.31 -6.63 -1.64
N ARG A 112 -19.18 -5.30 -1.74
CA ARG A 112 -20.13 -4.34 -1.18
C ARG A 112 -21.49 -4.42 -1.87
N ALA A 113 -21.50 -4.48 -3.20
CA ALA A 113 -22.72 -4.66 -3.98
C ALA A 113 -23.40 -6.00 -3.67
N LEU A 114 -22.64 -7.09 -3.49
CA LEU A 114 -23.20 -8.38 -3.08
C LEU A 114 -23.57 -8.48 -1.62
N ARG A 115 -22.92 -7.76 -0.70
CA ARG A 115 -23.38 -7.63 0.70
C ARG A 115 -24.69 -6.86 0.74
N ALA A 116 -24.75 -5.69 0.10
CA ALA A 116 -25.98 -4.91 -0.03
C ALA A 116 -27.11 -5.70 -0.72
N ALA A 117 -26.79 -6.48 -1.75
CA ALA A 117 -27.75 -7.37 -2.41
C ALA A 117 -28.10 -8.61 -1.56
N ARG A 118 -27.18 -9.17 -0.76
CA ARG A 118 -27.44 -10.28 0.18
C ARG A 118 -28.33 -9.88 1.35
N ASP A 119 -28.14 -8.67 1.86
CA ASP A 119 -28.96 -8.09 2.92
C ASP A 119 -30.38 -7.79 2.41
N GLN A 120 -30.54 -7.56 1.09
CA GLN A 120 -31.83 -7.45 0.42
C GLN A 120 -32.41 -8.80 -0.07
N PHE A 121 -31.57 -9.81 -0.34
CA PHE A 121 -31.95 -11.13 -0.85
C PHE A 121 -30.99 -12.22 -0.35
N ARG A 122 -31.45 -13.05 0.60
CA ARG A 122 -30.68 -14.13 1.24
C ARG A 122 -30.40 -15.35 0.32
N ILE A 123 -30.10 -15.20 -0.97
CA ILE A 123 -29.83 -16.36 -1.87
C ILE A 123 -28.83 -15.99 -2.99
N LEU A 124 -27.92 -16.94 -3.29
CA LEU A 124 -27.00 -17.10 -4.44
C LEU A 124 -25.55 -16.55 -4.33
N HIS A 125 -24.60 -17.50 -4.30
CA HIS A 125 -23.16 -17.33 -4.05
C HIS A 125 -22.38 -17.04 -5.35
N GLY A 126 -22.31 -15.78 -5.79
CA GLY A 126 -21.66 -15.42 -7.06
C GLY A 126 -20.30 -14.71 -6.97
N SER A 127 -19.98 -14.01 -5.88
CA SER A 127 -18.80 -13.13 -5.83
C SER A 127 -17.66 -13.54 -4.92
N ARG A 128 -17.87 -14.54 -4.06
CA ARG A 128 -16.83 -15.00 -3.14
C ARG A 128 -15.60 -15.54 -3.88
N GLY A 129 -15.83 -16.23 -5.01
CA GLY A 129 -14.78 -16.90 -5.78
C GLY A 129 -13.73 -15.97 -6.42
N LEU A 130 -14.08 -14.76 -6.87
CA LEU A 130 -13.10 -13.86 -7.51
C LEU A 130 -12.05 -13.36 -6.52
N TYR A 131 -12.49 -12.90 -5.36
CA TYR A 131 -11.58 -12.31 -4.38
C TYR A 131 -10.77 -13.38 -3.63
N GLU A 132 -11.37 -14.55 -3.36
CA GLU A 132 -10.63 -15.73 -2.90
C GLU A 132 -9.58 -16.15 -3.95
N ALA A 133 -9.94 -16.19 -5.24
CA ALA A 133 -8.98 -16.50 -6.30
C ALA A 133 -7.88 -15.45 -6.46
N ILE A 134 -8.15 -14.17 -6.15
CA ILE A 134 -7.11 -13.14 -6.09
C ILE A 134 -6.20 -13.38 -4.89
N ALA A 135 -6.75 -13.65 -3.70
CA ALA A 135 -5.96 -13.93 -2.50
C ALA A 135 -5.04 -15.16 -2.67
N ASP A 136 -5.45 -16.14 -3.47
CA ASP A 136 -4.65 -17.33 -3.79
C ASP A 136 -3.53 -17.10 -4.83
N LEU A 137 -3.43 -15.89 -5.41
CA LEU A 137 -2.40 -15.61 -6.40
C LEU A 137 -0.99 -15.71 -5.79
N PRO A 138 0.00 -16.18 -6.56
CA PRO A 138 1.40 -16.06 -6.16
C PRO A 138 1.76 -14.60 -5.80
N PRO A 139 2.61 -14.34 -4.79
CA PRO A 139 2.78 -13.00 -4.21
C PRO A 139 3.05 -11.88 -5.23
N ARG A 140 3.97 -12.10 -6.18
CA ARG A 140 4.26 -11.09 -7.22
C ARG A 140 3.10 -10.84 -8.18
N GLN A 141 2.27 -11.86 -8.43
CA GLN A 141 1.07 -11.73 -9.26
C GLN A 141 -0.03 -10.98 -8.49
N PHE A 142 -0.21 -11.31 -7.21
CA PHE A 142 -1.10 -10.61 -6.30
C PHE A 142 -0.78 -9.12 -6.22
N ASP A 143 0.47 -8.77 -5.89
CA ASP A 143 0.92 -7.37 -5.76
C ASP A 143 0.61 -6.57 -7.02
N VAL A 144 0.96 -7.12 -8.19
CA VAL A 144 0.71 -6.46 -9.48
C VAL A 144 -0.77 -6.28 -9.74
N ILE A 145 -1.62 -7.23 -9.35
CA ILE A 145 -3.08 -7.09 -9.48
C ILE A 145 -3.61 -6.00 -8.56
N VAL A 146 -3.20 -5.99 -7.29
CA VAL A 146 -3.63 -5.00 -6.30
C VAL A 146 -3.18 -3.60 -6.73
N LEU A 147 -1.89 -3.40 -6.97
CA LEU A 147 -1.34 -2.10 -7.34
C LEU A 147 -1.97 -1.56 -8.64
N ARG A 148 -2.16 -2.41 -9.65
CA ARG A 148 -2.65 -1.96 -10.97
C ARG A 148 -4.16 -1.78 -11.04
N TYR A 149 -4.94 -2.70 -10.47
CA TYR A 149 -6.39 -2.75 -10.68
C TYR A 149 -7.21 -2.37 -9.45
N VAL A 150 -6.64 -2.49 -8.25
CA VAL A 150 -7.30 -2.02 -7.01
C VAL A 150 -6.89 -0.57 -6.73
N LEU A 151 -5.60 -0.27 -6.84
CA LEU A 151 -5.03 1.05 -6.51
C LEU A 151 -4.80 1.95 -7.74
N GLY A 152 -4.88 1.40 -8.96
CA GLY A 152 -4.84 2.20 -10.19
C GLY A 152 -3.46 2.72 -10.59
N TYR A 153 -2.37 2.21 -10.01
CA TYR A 153 -1.02 2.62 -10.37
C TYR A 153 -0.63 2.17 -11.80
N PRO A 154 0.06 3.01 -12.58
CA PRO A 154 0.52 2.65 -13.91
C PRO A 154 1.73 1.69 -13.86
N PRO A 155 1.99 0.89 -14.92
CA PRO A 155 2.99 -0.18 -14.90
C PRO A 155 4.43 0.28 -14.63
N ASP A 156 4.81 1.46 -15.10
CA ASP A 156 6.11 2.10 -14.89
C ASP A 156 6.35 2.44 -13.41
N LYS A 157 5.34 3.01 -12.74
CA LYS A 157 5.38 3.22 -11.29
C LYS A 157 5.53 1.90 -10.55
N ILE A 158 4.68 0.92 -10.86
CA ILE A 158 4.73 -0.42 -10.21
C ILE A 158 6.12 -1.06 -10.39
N ALA A 159 6.70 -0.94 -11.58
CA ALA A 159 8.02 -1.46 -11.89
C ALA A 159 9.09 -0.82 -11.00
N TRP A 160 9.08 0.51 -10.88
CA TRP A 160 9.99 1.25 -10.00
C TRP A 160 9.87 0.77 -8.55
N PHE A 161 8.67 0.79 -7.98
CA PHE A 161 8.42 0.44 -6.58
C PHE A 161 8.74 -1.01 -6.22
N MET A 162 8.52 -1.94 -7.13
CA MET A 162 8.81 -3.35 -6.90
C MET A 162 10.25 -3.72 -7.28
N GLY A 163 11.05 -2.78 -7.79
CA GLY A 163 12.38 -3.04 -8.35
C GLY A 163 12.37 -4.04 -9.49
N LEU A 164 11.37 -3.93 -10.38
CA LEU A 164 11.13 -4.80 -11.53
C LEU A 164 11.33 -4.04 -12.85
N HIS A 165 11.51 -4.78 -13.94
CA HIS A 165 11.37 -4.23 -15.28
C HIS A 165 9.87 -4.15 -15.64
N GLU A 166 9.43 -3.14 -16.40
CA GLU A 166 8.02 -2.97 -16.81
C GLU A 166 7.44 -4.22 -17.51
N ARG A 167 8.20 -4.81 -18.45
CA ARG A 167 7.89 -6.12 -19.05
C ARG A 167 7.62 -7.24 -18.02
N THR A 168 8.30 -7.22 -16.88
CA THR A 168 8.08 -8.19 -15.79
C THR A 168 6.75 -7.92 -15.07
N VAL A 169 6.36 -6.65 -14.90
CA VAL A 169 5.03 -6.26 -14.40
C VAL A 169 3.95 -6.78 -15.35
N ASP A 170 4.09 -6.56 -16.65
CA ASP A 170 3.11 -7.05 -17.64
C ASP A 170 3.07 -8.58 -17.70
N TYR A 171 4.22 -9.24 -17.58
CA TYR A 171 4.29 -10.69 -17.45
C TYR A 171 3.48 -11.18 -16.24
N HIS A 172 3.72 -10.61 -15.05
CA HIS A 172 2.99 -11.00 -13.84
C HIS A 172 1.50 -10.68 -13.96
N ALA A 173 1.11 -9.53 -14.52
CA ALA A 173 -0.29 -9.20 -14.76
C ALA A 173 -0.98 -10.20 -15.71
N ARG A 174 -0.30 -10.64 -16.76
CA ARG A 174 -0.82 -11.66 -17.68
C ARG A 174 -0.96 -13.01 -16.99
N ARG A 175 0.07 -13.46 -16.27
CA ARG A 175 0.04 -14.75 -15.53
C ARG A 175 -1.04 -14.76 -14.45
N ALA A 176 -1.22 -13.64 -13.74
CA ALA A 176 -2.30 -13.47 -12.78
C ALA A 176 -3.67 -13.66 -13.44
N LYS A 177 -3.91 -12.99 -14.58
CA LYS A 177 -5.16 -13.14 -15.34
C LYS A 177 -5.38 -14.57 -15.85
N GLU A 178 -4.33 -15.28 -16.25
CA GLU A 178 -4.42 -16.69 -16.63
C GLU A 178 -4.81 -17.57 -15.43
N HIS A 179 -4.18 -17.36 -14.27
CA HIS A 179 -4.49 -18.07 -13.03
C HIS A 179 -5.94 -17.84 -12.59
N LEU A 180 -6.38 -16.57 -12.56
CA LEU A 180 -7.75 -16.20 -12.21
C LEU A 180 -8.78 -16.85 -13.14
N ARG A 181 -8.51 -16.88 -14.45
CA ARG A 181 -9.41 -17.56 -15.40
C ARG A 181 -9.54 -19.04 -15.10
N SER A 182 -8.43 -19.72 -14.83
CA SER A 182 -8.42 -21.15 -14.50
C SER A 182 -9.18 -21.43 -13.21
N ARG A 183 -8.96 -20.64 -12.16
CA ARG A 183 -9.65 -20.80 -10.87
C ARG A 183 -11.16 -20.53 -10.96
N LEU A 184 -11.56 -19.62 -11.84
CA LEU A 184 -12.96 -19.21 -12.01
C LEU A 184 -13.70 -19.99 -13.10
N GLY A 185 -13.07 -20.95 -13.78
CA GLY A 185 -13.69 -21.71 -14.86
C GLY A 185 -14.08 -20.84 -16.07
N LEU A 186 -13.41 -19.71 -16.28
CA LEU A 186 -13.74 -18.76 -17.34
C LEU A 186 -13.15 -19.20 -18.69
N PRO A 187 -13.86 -18.97 -19.82
CA PRO A 187 -13.36 -19.32 -21.15
C PRO A 187 -12.11 -18.51 -21.51
N ALA A 188 -11.30 -19.08 -22.42
CA ALA A 188 -10.10 -18.43 -22.94
C ALA A 188 -10.46 -17.08 -23.62
N PRO A 189 -9.58 -16.06 -23.52
CA PRO A 189 -9.84 -14.79 -24.18
C PRO A 189 -9.94 -14.99 -25.69
N ALA A 190 -10.98 -14.40 -26.31
CA ALA A 190 -11.13 -14.41 -27.75
C ALA A 190 -9.85 -13.87 -28.41
N ALA A 191 -9.27 -14.64 -29.34
CA ALA A 191 -8.08 -14.23 -30.06
C ALA A 191 -8.33 -12.86 -30.71
N ARG A 192 -7.46 -11.89 -30.43
CA ARG A 192 -7.51 -10.57 -31.06
C ARG A 192 -7.38 -10.77 -32.57
N ARG A 193 -8.48 -10.68 -33.32
CA ARG A 193 -8.44 -10.56 -34.77
C ARG A 193 -7.62 -9.32 -35.09
N GLY A 194 -6.45 -9.52 -35.68
CA GLY A 194 -5.58 -8.43 -36.11
C GLY A 194 -6.37 -7.50 -37.02
N ARG A 195 -6.36 -6.21 -36.69
CA ARG A 195 -6.79 -5.17 -37.65
C ARG A 195 -5.88 -5.33 -38.87
N GLY A 196 -6.46 -5.82 -39.96
CA GLY A 196 -5.85 -5.71 -41.27
C GLY A 196 -5.56 -4.24 -41.52
N ARG A 197 -4.31 -3.93 -41.85
CA ARG A 197 -3.96 -2.69 -42.53
C ARG A 197 -4.67 -2.73 -43.88
N ALA A 198 -5.60 -1.80 -44.09
CA ALA A 198 -5.99 -1.34 -45.42
C ALA A 198 -5.10 -0.14 -45.76
#